data_AF-A0A838WNI4-F1
#
_entry.id   AF-A0A838WNI4-F1
#
_cell.length_a   1.000
_cell.length_b   1.000
_cell.length_c   1.000
_cell.angle_alpha   90.00
_cell.angle_beta   90.00
_cell.angle_gamma   90.00
#
_symmetry.space_group_name_H-M   'P 1'
#
loop_
_entity.id
_entity.type
_entity.pdbx_description
1 polymer ?
#
loop_
_entity_poly.entity_id
_entity_poly.type
_entity_poly.pdbx_seq_one_letter_code
_entity_poly.pdbx_strand_id
1 'polypeptide(L)'
;ARMLGLDGWFSTNILGNRDGAVLDDPDSFKTKEESKLSVLEYILQPDLYPELYGDYYHKVRINYYPPRGDAKEGWDNIDIRGWLDYPMQIKVDFLCRDSILAAPIVLDLALFLDLGARAGLYGIQEWLSFYFKSPLHAEGLYPEHDLFIQQTKLKNTLRWMMGEEQITHLGLEYYLD
;
A
#
# COMPACT_ATOMS: atom_id res chain seq x y z
N ALA A 1 -1.96 -2.32 -15.62
CA ALA A 1 -1.18 -1.32 -16.38
C ALA A 1 -0.31 -1.88 -17.51
N ARG A 2 0.39 -3.03 -17.38
CA ARG A 2 1.20 -3.62 -18.47
C ARG A 2 1.09 -5.15 -18.64
N MET A 3 0.25 -5.83 -17.84
CA MET A 3 0.00 -7.27 -17.93
C MET A 3 1.29 -8.12 -17.92
N LEU A 4 2.24 -7.77 -17.06
CA LEU A 4 3.44 -8.58 -16.84
C LEU A 4 3.08 -9.69 -15.84
N GLY A 5 3.46 -10.93 -16.15
CA GLY A 5 3.27 -12.05 -15.24
C GLY A 5 4.19 -11.94 -14.02
N LEU A 6 3.79 -12.52 -12.90
CA LEU A 6 4.58 -12.58 -11.68
C LEU A 6 4.90 -14.04 -11.38
N ASP A 7 6.18 -14.37 -11.25
CA ASP A 7 6.61 -15.73 -10.88
C ASP A 7 7.01 -15.78 -9.40
N GLY A 8 7.59 -14.69 -8.88
CA GLY A 8 8.04 -14.62 -7.50
C GLY A 8 8.17 -13.20 -6.96
N TRP A 9 7.88 -13.03 -5.67
CA TRP A 9 8.16 -11.81 -4.94
C TRP A 9 8.75 -12.16 -3.57
N PHE A 10 9.99 -11.80 -3.34
CA PHE A 10 10.65 -11.95 -2.05
C PHE A 10 10.91 -10.59 -1.43
N SER A 11 10.36 -10.36 -0.24
CA SER A 11 10.53 -9.12 0.51
C SER A 11 11.21 -9.40 1.85
N THR A 12 12.33 -8.76 2.11
CA THR A 12 12.98 -8.79 3.43
C THR A 12 13.07 -7.40 4.02
N ASN A 13 12.84 -7.30 5.32
CA ASN A 13 12.94 -6.05 6.07
C ASN A 13 13.93 -6.26 7.20
N ILE A 14 14.86 -5.33 7.38
CA ILE A 14 15.90 -5.39 8.41
C ILE A 14 15.78 -4.10 9.23
N LEU A 15 15.54 -4.24 10.53
CA LEU A 15 15.36 -3.12 11.46
C LEU A 15 15.75 -3.52 12.88
N GLY A 16 16.17 -2.56 13.70
CA GLY A 16 16.72 -2.80 15.05
C GLY A 16 16.03 -2.04 16.17
N ASN A 17 14.96 -1.30 15.88
CA ASN A 17 14.18 -0.57 16.88
C ASN A 17 13.25 -1.51 17.65
N ARG A 18 12.46 -0.95 18.58
CA ARG A 18 11.53 -1.72 19.42
C ARG A 18 10.45 -2.42 18.60
N ASP A 19 10.03 -1.84 17.47
CA ASP A 19 9.11 -2.49 16.54
C ASP A 19 9.72 -3.78 15.97
N GLY A 20 10.97 -3.70 15.50
CA GLY A 20 11.74 -4.88 15.09
C GLY A 20 11.83 -5.96 16.17
N ALA A 21 12.05 -5.58 17.43
CA ALA A 21 12.15 -6.53 18.54
C ALA A 21 10.82 -7.23 18.85
N VAL A 22 9.68 -6.53 18.71
CA VAL A 22 8.34 -7.12 18.88
C VAL A 22 8.02 -8.05 17.71
N LEU A 23 8.44 -7.70 16.50
CA LEU A 23 8.18 -8.47 15.29
C LEU A 23 9.09 -9.71 15.13
N ASP A 24 10.10 -9.85 15.99
CA ASP A 24 10.92 -11.07 16.08
C ASP A 24 10.13 -12.22 16.75
N ASP A 25 9.00 -11.91 17.41
CA ASP A 25 8.06 -12.89 17.94
C ASP A 25 7.18 -13.48 16.80
N PRO A 26 7.20 -14.81 16.59
CA PRO A 26 6.42 -15.48 15.55
C PRO A 26 4.91 -15.19 15.58
N ASP A 27 4.33 -15.01 16.77
CA ASP A 27 2.89 -14.76 16.91
C ASP A 27 2.53 -13.34 16.44
N SER A 28 3.39 -12.37 16.74
CA SER A 28 3.26 -10.98 16.27
C SER A 28 3.50 -10.86 14.77
N PHE A 29 4.34 -11.74 14.20
CA PHE A 29 4.64 -11.77 12.78
C PHE A 29 3.44 -12.21 11.92
N LYS A 30 2.67 -13.20 12.38
CA LYS A 30 1.59 -13.83 11.60
C LYS A 30 0.53 -12.83 11.14
N THR A 31 0.05 -11.97 12.04
CA THR A 31 -0.94 -10.92 11.69
C THR A 31 -0.40 -9.94 10.63
N LYS A 32 0.92 -9.70 10.63
CA LYS A 32 1.53 -8.79 9.65
C LYS A 32 1.72 -9.45 8.29
N GLU A 33 2.04 -10.74 8.26
CA GLU A 33 2.11 -11.54 7.03
C GLU A 33 0.76 -11.53 6.30
N GLU A 34 -0.33 -11.82 7.01
CA GLU A 34 -1.69 -11.78 6.47
C GLU A 34 -2.04 -10.39 5.86
N SER A 35 -1.74 -9.30 6.57
CA SER A 35 -1.98 -7.93 6.08
C SER A 35 -1.14 -7.54 4.84
N LYS A 36 -0.02 -8.23 4.59
CA LYS A 36 0.86 -7.99 3.44
C LYS A 36 0.40 -8.76 2.22
N LEU A 37 -0.16 -9.95 2.41
CA LEU A 37 -0.64 -10.82 1.35
C LEU A 37 -1.89 -10.24 0.68
N SER A 38 -2.82 -9.66 1.45
CA SER A 38 -4.09 -9.13 0.94
C SER A 38 -3.93 -8.04 -0.14
N VAL A 39 -2.83 -7.28 -0.11
CA VAL A 39 -2.56 -6.21 -1.07
C VAL A 39 -2.32 -6.76 -2.47
N LEU A 40 -1.55 -7.85 -2.59
CA LEU A 40 -1.22 -8.42 -3.90
C LEU A 40 -2.42 -9.13 -4.52
N GLU A 41 -3.22 -9.83 -3.73
CA GLU A 41 -4.46 -10.46 -4.21
C GLU A 41 -5.38 -9.45 -4.87
N TYR A 42 -5.56 -8.27 -4.25
CA TYR A 42 -6.40 -7.22 -4.80
C TYR A 42 -5.79 -6.57 -6.05
N ILE A 43 -4.49 -6.26 -6.05
CA ILE A 43 -3.84 -5.56 -7.16
C ILE A 43 -3.69 -6.48 -8.39
N LEU A 44 -3.34 -7.75 -8.17
CA LEU A 44 -3.05 -8.71 -9.23
C LEU A 44 -4.31 -9.43 -9.70
N GLN A 45 -5.33 -9.59 -8.85
CA GLN A 45 -6.61 -10.22 -9.22
C GLN A 45 -6.42 -11.62 -9.82
N PRO A 46 -5.84 -12.59 -9.08
CA PRO A 46 -5.49 -13.91 -9.60
C PRO A 46 -6.68 -14.70 -10.15
N ASP A 47 -7.88 -14.50 -9.61
CA ASP A 47 -9.10 -15.13 -10.14
C ASP A 47 -9.47 -14.61 -11.55
N LEU A 48 -9.16 -13.35 -11.83
CA LEU A 48 -9.43 -12.72 -13.14
C LEU A 48 -8.30 -13.00 -14.14
N TYR A 49 -7.06 -13.08 -13.67
CA TYR A 49 -5.87 -13.31 -14.49
C TYR A 49 -5.05 -14.52 -14.00
N PRO A 50 -5.65 -15.73 -14.00
CA PRO A 50 -5.02 -16.92 -13.43
C PRO A 50 -3.72 -17.31 -14.16
N GLU A 51 -3.62 -17.05 -15.46
CA GLU A 51 -2.41 -17.33 -16.23
C GLU A 51 -1.23 -16.44 -15.85
N LEU A 52 -1.47 -15.24 -15.30
CA LEU A 52 -0.41 -14.28 -14.95
C LEU A 52 -0.07 -14.34 -13.46
N TYR A 53 -1.05 -14.62 -12.61
CA TYR A 53 -0.96 -14.46 -11.16
C TYR A 53 -1.57 -15.61 -10.35
N GLY A 54 -2.00 -16.70 -10.98
CA GLY A 54 -2.64 -17.82 -10.29
C GLY A 54 -1.69 -18.69 -9.45
N ASP A 55 -0.39 -18.69 -9.78
CA ASP A 55 0.62 -19.52 -9.11
C ASP A 55 1.97 -18.81 -9.01
N TYR A 56 2.03 -17.73 -8.21
CA TYR A 56 3.28 -17.05 -7.90
C TYR A 56 3.71 -17.32 -6.45
N TYR A 57 5.03 -17.34 -6.23
CA TYR A 57 5.56 -17.49 -4.89
C TYR A 57 5.81 -16.14 -4.22
N HIS A 58 5.15 -15.85 -3.10
CA HIS A 58 5.42 -14.64 -2.32
C HIS A 58 5.86 -14.95 -0.90
N LYS A 59 6.94 -14.30 -0.48
CA LYS A 59 7.54 -14.50 0.84
C LYS A 59 7.98 -13.20 1.44
N VAL A 60 7.50 -12.96 2.66
CA VAL A 60 7.93 -11.84 3.48
C VAL A 60 8.81 -12.34 4.62
N ARG A 61 9.87 -11.59 4.91
CA ARG A 61 10.70 -11.75 6.10
C ARG A 61 10.90 -10.40 6.78
N ILE A 62 10.89 -10.43 8.10
CA ILE A 62 11.28 -9.31 8.96
C ILE A 62 12.39 -9.87 9.84
N ASN A 63 13.53 -9.19 9.89
CA ASN A 63 14.71 -9.64 10.59
C ASN A 63 15.09 -8.55 11.60
N TYR A 64 15.05 -8.91 12.87
CA TYR A 64 15.52 -8.03 13.92
C TYR A 64 17.05 -7.97 13.92
N TYR A 65 17.59 -6.77 13.70
CA TYR A 65 19.02 -6.52 13.71
C TYR A 65 19.34 -5.26 14.53
N PRO A 66 19.60 -5.40 15.85
CA PRO A 66 19.71 -4.28 16.78
C PRO A 66 20.60 -3.13 16.33
N PRO A 67 21.79 -3.34 15.71
CA PRO A 67 22.65 -2.25 15.28
C PRO A 67 22.02 -1.25 14.31
N ARG A 68 20.95 -1.63 13.59
CA ARG A 68 20.25 -0.71 12.70
C ARG A 68 19.39 0.30 13.44
N GLY A 69 18.90 0.00 14.65
CA GLY A 69 17.93 0.86 15.33
C GLY A 69 16.76 1.22 14.39
N ASP A 70 16.46 2.51 14.25
CA ASP A 70 15.40 3.03 13.36
C ASP A 70 15.78 3.03 11.86
N ALA A 71 17.02 2.69 11.52
CA ALA A 71 17.51 2.60 10.14
C ALA A 71 16.98 1.35 9.42
N LYS A 72 15.70 1.35 9.07
CA LYS A 72 15.10 0.25 8.32
C LYS A 72 15.72 0.14 6.92
N GLU A 73 15.93 -1.10 6.51
CA GLU A 73 16.17 -1.48 5.13
C GLU A 73 15.02 -2.40 4.67
N GLY A 74 14.38 -2.07 3.56
CA GLY A 74 13.47 -2.96 2.85
C GLY A 74 14.09 -3.37 1.53
N TRP A 75 14.24 -4.66 1.32
CA TRP A 75 14.76 -5.21 0.07
C TRP A 75 13.73 -6.12 -0.57
N ASP A 76 13.41 -5.85 -1.83
CA ASP A 76 12.43 -6.58 -2.60
C ASP A 76 13.06 -7.11 -3.89
N ASN A 77 12.82 -8.39 -4.17
CA ASN A 77 13.13 -9.04 -5.43
C ASN A 77 11.83 -9.52 -6.07
N ILE A 78 11.53 -9.00 -7.25
CA ILE A 78 10.30 -9.26 -7.97
C ILE A 78 10.67 -9.90 -9.30
N ASP A 79 10.41 -11.19 -9.43
CA ASP A 79 10.63 -11.99 -10.62
C ASP A 79 9.38 -11.92 -11.48
N ILE A 80 9.51 -11.26 -12.63
CA ILE A 80 8.40 -10.97 -13.54
C ILE A 80 8.70 -11.55 -14.92
N ARG A 81 7.66 -11.76 -15.71
CA ARG A 81 7.79 -12.18 -17.11
C ARG A 81 6.98 -11.31 -18.05
N GLY A 82 7.60 -11.02 -19.19
CA GLY A 82 7.05 -10.14 -20.21
C GLY A 82 6.55 -10.90 -21.42
N TRP A 83 6.62 -10.25 -22.57
CA TRP A 83 6.23 -10.86 -23.84
C TRP A 83 7.08 -12.11 -24.13
N LEU A 84 6.43 -13.16 -24.65
CA LEU A 84 7.03 -14.47 -24.94
C LEU A 84 7.64 -15.13 -23.69
N ASP A 85 7.06 -14.86 -22.52
CA ASP A 85 7.50 -15.39 -21.22
C ASP A 85 8.96 -15.08 -20.88
N TYR A 86 9.53 -14.02 -21.48
CA TYR A 86 10.90 -13.63 -21.18
C TYR A 86 11.01 -13.18 -19.71
N PRO A 87 11.86 -13.85 -18.90
CA PRO A 87 12.01 -13.53 -17.50
C PRO A 87 12.81 -12.24 -17.34
N MET A 88 12.40 -11.43 -16.37
CA MET A 88 13.04 -10.19 -15.96
C MET A 88 12.95 -10.08 -14.43
N GLN A 89 13.64 -9.09 -13.88
CA GLN A 89 13.67 -8.90 -12.43
C GLN A 89 13.67 -7.42 -12.08
N ILE A 90 12.89 -7.05 -11.08
CA ILE A 90 12.96 -5.75 -10.41
C ILE A 90 13.56 -5.99 -9.03
N LYS A 91 14.60 -5.21 -8.70
CA LYS A 91 15.15 -5.14 -7.35
C LYS A 91 14.94 -3.76 -6.79
N VAL A 92 14.40 -3.69 -5.57
CA VAL A 92 14.26 -2.44 -4.82
C VAL A 92 15.03 -2.61 -3.53
N ASP A 93 15.93 -1.67 -3.26
CA ASP A 93 16.59 -1.55 -1.96
C ASP A 93 16.25 -0.17 -1.39
N PHE A 94 15.51 -0.17 -0.28
CA PHE A 94 14.95 1.02 0.33
C PHE A 94 15.47 1.18 1.75
N LEU A 95 16.45 2.07 1.89
CA LEU A 95 16.99 2.48 3.18
C LEU A 95 16.28 3.74 3.65
N CYS A 96 15.70 3.69 4.84
CA CYS A 96 14.96 4.81 5.40
C CYS A 96 15.11 4.92 6.92
N ARG A 97 14.43 5.90 7.49
CA ARG A 97 14.19 6.02 8.92
C ARG A 97 12.70 5.83 9.15
N ASP A 98 12.33 4.72 9.76
CA ASP A 98 10.91 4.32 9.85
C ASP A 98 10.10 5.34 10.63
N SER A 99 10.64 5.83 11.74
CA SER A 99 9.97 6.85 12.55
C SER A 99 9.78 8.17 11.79
N ILE A 100 10.70 8.53 10.89
CA ILE A 100 10.61 9.75 10.08
C ILE A 100 9.55 9.61 8.98
N LEU A 101 9.35 8.41 8.43
CA LEU A 101 8.26 8.14 7.49
C LEU A 101 6.90 8.08 8.20
N ALA A 102 6.85 7.49 9.40
CA ALA A 102 5.60 7.28 10.14
C ALA A 102 5.07 8.55 10.82
N ALA A 103 5.95 9.40 11.39
CA ALA A 103 5.50 10.55 12.17
C ALA A 103 4.62 11.55 11.36
N PRO A 104 4.95 11.91 10.11
CA PRO A 104 4.08 12.76 9.29
C PRO A 104 2.73 12.11 8.98
N ILE A 105 2.68 10.79 8.77
CA ILE A 105 1.43 10.06 8.53
C ILE A 105 0.51 10.18 9.75
N VAL A 106 1.05 10.02 10.96
CA VAL A 106 0.27 10.16 12.20
C VAL A 106 -0.26 11.59 12.38
N LEU A 107 0.56 12.60 12.04
CA LEU A 107 0.13 13.99 12.08
C LEU A 107 -1.00 14.27 11.09
N ASP A 108 -0.84 13.84 9.83
CA ASP A 108 -1.86 14.00 8.79
C ASP A 108 -3.17 13.34 9.20
N LEU A 109 -3.12 12.11 9.73
CA LEU A 109 -4.31 11.40 10.22
C LEU A 109 -5.00 12.16 11.36
N ALA A 110 -4.25 12.69 12.32
CA ALA A 110 -4.84 13.48 13.41
C ALA A 110 -5.55 14.74 12.88
N LEU A 111 -4.92 15.45 11.93
CA LEU A 111 -5.48 16.65 11.31
C LEU A 111 -6.73 16.33 10.48
N PHE A 112 -6.69 15.28 9.68
CA PHE A 112 -7.81 14.90 8.82
C PHE A 112 -8.98 14.29 9.60
N LEU A 113 -8.72 13.57 10.68
CA LEU A 113 -9.79 13.09 11.57
C LEU A 113 -10.50 14.25 12.27
N ASP A 114 -9.76 15.26 12.73
CA ASP A 114 -10.34 16.49 13.28
C ASP A 114 -11.15 17.26 12.23
N LEU A 115 -10.64 17.39 11.00
CA LEU A 115 -11.38 17.97 9.88
C LEU A 115 -12.67 17.20 9.61
N GLY A 116 -12.60 15.87 9.53
CA GLY A 116 -13.75 15.00 9.30
C GLY A 116 -14.82 15.20 10.38
N ALA A 117 -14.42 15.25 11.65
CA ALA A 117 -15.32 15.52 12.76
C ALA A 117 -16.00 16.89 12.65
N ARG A 118 -15.24 17.95 12.31
CA ARG A 118 -15.80 19.31 12.09
C ARG A 118 -16.72 19.39 10.87
N ALA A 119 -16.47 18.56 9.86
CA ALA A 119 -17.32 18.42 8.68
C ALA A 119 -18.56 17.52 8.90
N GLY A 120 -18.73 16.97 10.10
CA GLY A 120 -19.86 16.10 10.44
C GLY A 120 -19.74 14.67 9.87
N LEU A 121 -18.55 14.25 9.44
CA LEU A 121 -18.28 12.87 9.05
C LEU A 121 -18.11 11.99 10.29
N TYR A 122 -18.70 10.80 10.26
CA TYR A 122 -18.61 9.80 11.33
C TYR A 122 -18.54 8.39 10.75
N GLY A 123 -18.20 7.41 11.59
CA GLY A 123 -18.01 6.03 11.17
C GLY A 123 -16.70 5.81 10.40
N ILE A 124 -16.70 4.84 9.48
CA ILE A 124 -15.51 4.46 8.71
C ILE A 124 -15.06 5.63 7.83
N GLN A 125 -13.84 6.12 8.08
CA GLN A 125 -13.21 7.18 7.31
C GLN A 125 -12.44 6.61 6.10
N GLU A 126 -13.16 5.99 5.18
CA GLU A 126 -12.56 5.24 4.07
C GLU A 126 -11.71 6.12 3.13
N TRP A 127 -12.01 7.42 3.03
CA TRP A 127 -11.22 8.40 2.28
C TRP A 127 -9.79 8.62 2.80
N LEU A 128 -9.47 8.11 4.01
CA LEU A 128 -8.12 8.12 4.60
C LEU A 128 -7.32 6.84 4.28
N SER A 129 -7.86 5.93 3.46
CA SER A 129 -7.23 4.65 3.08
C SER A 129 -5.79 4.79 2.57
N PHE A 130 -5.46 5.93 1.93
CA PHE A 130 -4.10 6.26 1.48
C PHE A 130 -3.01 6.10 2.55
N TYR A 131 -3.35 6.29 3.83
CA TYR A 131 -2.41 6.24 4.95
C TYR A 131 -2.34 4.87 5.63
N PHE A 132 -3.14 3.89 5.20
CA PHE A 132 -3.26 2.60 5.86
C PHE A 132 -2.91 1.44 4.93
N LYS A 133 -2.21 0.45 5.49
CA LYS A 133 -1.88 -0.77 4.77
C LYS A 133 -3.11 -1.67 4.52
N SER A 134 -4.02 -1.71 5.49
CA SER A 134 -5.24 -2.52 5.47
C SER A 134 -6.42 -1.61 5.82
N PRO A 135 -6.92 -0.84 4.84
CA PRO A 135 -7.97 0.13 5.08
C PRO A 135 -9.28 -0.56 5.46
N LEU A 136 -9.97 0.02 6.45
CA LEU A 136 -11.32 -0.40 6.81
C LEU A 136 -12.30 0.02 5.70
N HIS A 137 -13.29 -0.82 5.46
CA HIS A 137 -14.33 -0.62 4.46
C HIS A 137 -15.68 -1.08 5.03
N ALA A 138 -16.77 -0.56 4.45
CA ALA A 138 -18.12 -0.95 4.85
C ALA A 138 -18.44 -2.38 4.37
N GLU A 139 -19.39 -3.03 5.03
CA GLU A 139 -19.87 -4.35 4.65
C GLU A 139 -20.36 -4.38 3.19
N GLY A 140 -19.98 -5.42 2.44
CA GLY A 140 -20.29 -5.57 1.03
C GLY A 140 -19.43 -4.75 0.06
N LEU A 141 -18.55 -3.88 0.58
CA LEU A 141 -17.51 -3.21 -0.21
C LEU A 141 -16.17 -3.94 -0.06
N TYR A 142 -15.22 -3.61 -0.92
CA TYR A 142 -13.85 -4.13 -0.85
C TYR A 142 -12.88 -3.03 -0.38
N PRO A 143 -11.72 -3.39 0.21
CA PRO A 143 -10.66 -2.43 0.49
C PRO A 143 -9.94 -2.05 -0.79
N GLU A 144 -9.95 -0.77 -1.17
CA GLU A 144 -9.12 -0.28 -2.26
C GLU A 144 -7.65 -0.27 -1.82
N HIS A 145 -6.74 -0.82 -2.64
CA HIS A 145 -5.30 -0.90 -2.35
C HIS A 145 -4.43 -0.20 -3.42
N ASP A 146 -5.01 0.29 -4.51
CA ASP A 146 -4.30 1.13 -5.48
C ASP A 146 -4.06 2.52 -4.88
N LEU A 147 -2.79 2.81 -4.60
CA LEU A 147 -2.36 4.05 -3.95
C LEU A 147 -2.76 5.31 -4.74
N PHE A 148 -2.84 5.24 -6.07
CA PHE A 148 -3.24 6.39 -6.90
C PHE A 148 -4.75 6.62 -6.84
N ILE A 149 -5.55 5.55 -6.79
CA ILE A 149 -6.99 5.65 -6.58
C ILE A 149 -7.27 6.18 -5.17
N GLN A 150 -6.61 5.66 -4.15
CA GLN A 150 -6.72 6.15 -2.77
C GLN A 150 -6.35 7.64 -2.66
N GLN A 151 -5.27 8.08 -3.32
CA GLN A 151 -4.88 9.49 -3.34
C GLN A 151 -5.92 10.37 -4.04
N THR A 152 -6.48 9.88 -5.16
CA THR A 152 -7.54 10.58 -5.88
C THR A 152 -8.78 10.70 -5.02
N LYS A 153 -9.14 9.64 -4.28
CA LYS A 153 -10.25 9.64 -3.34
C LYS A 153 -10.06 10.64 -2.21
N LEU A 154 -8.86 10.69 -1.60
CA LEU A 154 -8.50 11.70 -0.61
C LEU A 154 -8.74 13.13 -1.16
N LYS A 155 -8.17 13.43 -2.34
CA LYS A 155 -8.30 14.76 -2.98
C LYS A 155 -9.75 15.11 -3.32
N ASN A 156 -10.48 14.17 -3.92
CA ASN A 156 -11.87 14.41 -4.34
C ASN A 156 -12.82 14.52 -3.14
N THR A 157 -12.52 13.87 -2.02
CA THR A 157 -13.29 14.05 -0.77
C THR A 157 -13.12 15.46 -0.23
N LEU A 158 -11.88 15.98 -0.20
CA LEU A 158 -11.62 17.37 0.22
C LEU A 158 -12.30 18.39 -0.71
N ARG A 159 -12.26 18.16 -2.03
CA ARG A 159 -12.93 19.01 -3.01
C ARG A 159 -14.45 18.99 -2.82
N TRP A 160 -15.04 17.82 -2.62
CA TRP A 160 -16.46 17.69 -2.30
C TRP A 160 -16.86 18.46 -1.04
N MET A 161 -16.05 18.39 0.04
CA MET A 161 -16.28 19.18 1.27
C MET A 161 -16.26 20.69 1.01
N MET A 162 -15.50 21.15 0.02
CA MET A 162 -15.39 22.56 -0.37
C MET A 162 -16.44 22.99 -1.41
N GLY A 163 -17.29 22.08 -1.91
CA GLY A 163 -18.22 22.37 -3.01
C GLY A 163 -17.53 22.51 -4.37
N GLU A 164 -16.31 21.99 -4.51
CA GLU A 164 -15.48 22.04 -5.71
C GLU A 164 -15.72 20.82 -6.62
N GLU A 165 -15.56 21.00 -7.93
CA GLU A 165 -15.69 19.90 -8.89
C GLU A 165 -14.61 18.83 -8.69
N GLN A 166 -14.94 17.56 -8.93
CA GLN A 166 -14.00 16.45 -8.76
C GLN A 166 -12.93 16.42 -9.85
N ILE A 167 -11.74 15.94 -9.50
CA ILE A 167 -10.65 15.70 -10.45
C ILE A 167 -10.96 14.44 -11.25
N THR A 168 -11.05 14.58 -12.58
CA THR A 168 -11.34 13.48 -13.53
C THR A 168 -10.15 13.13 -14.42
N HIS A 169 -9.12 13.98 -14.48
CA HIS A 169 -7.95 13.87 -15.38
C HIS A 169 -8.28 13.77 -16.88
N LEU A 170 -9.49 14.17 -17.29
CA LEU A 170 -9.95 14.00 -18.67
C LEU A 170 -9.22 14.92 -19.67
N GLY A 171 -8.82 16.11 -19.24
CA GLY A 171 -8.00 17.04 -20.05
C GLY A 171 -8.69 17.54 -21.32
N LEU A 172 -10.03 17.67 -21.30
CA LEU A 172 -10.79 18.10 -22.48
C LEU A 172 -10.45 19.53 -22.91
N GLU A 173 -9.88 20.34 -22.02
CA GLU A 173 -9.42 21.70 -22.30
C GLU A 173 -8.34 21.76 -23.39
N TYR A 174 -7.69 20.63 -23.71
CA TYR A 174 -6.75 20.51 -24.82
C TYR A 174 -7.42 20.23 -26.18
N TYR A 175 -8.70 19.86 -26.18
CA TYR A 175 -9.38 19.34 -27.36
C TYR A 175 -10.70 20.06 -27.69
N LEU A 176 -11.26 20.77 -26.71
CA LEU A 176 -12.50 21.52 -26.84
C LEU A 176 -12.17 23.02 -26.71
N ASP A 177 -12.40 23.75 -27.79
CA ASP A 177 -12.50 25.22 -27.83
C ASP A 177 -13.95 25.67 -27.57
#